data_AF-A0A380U0F0-F1
#
_entry.id   AF-A0A380U0F0-F1
#
_cell.length_a   1.000
_cell.length_b   1.000
_cell.length_c   1.000
_cell.angle_alpha   90.00
_cell.angle_beta   90.00
_cell.angle_gamma   90.00
#
_symmetry.space_group_name_H-M   'P 1'
#
loop_
_entity.id
_entity.type
_entity.pdbx_description
1 polymer ?
#
loop_
_entity_poly.entity_id
_entity_poly.type
_entity_poly.pdbx_seq_one_letter_code
_entity_poly.pdbx_strand_id
1 'polypeptide(L)'
;MTILSDKQYYQLMRAVFHSKSGFINVMPYGKNSFSVQVSIKNKLTVLGTFKTELEAAMFADKKRREMRGKDIVTNQSAGLLTGDYTVKNIKRLIDEYFNSSELDVTLRNAGTVFIEQLWADRHRQGRIIDIDKVLKTKIGSIHISDDDAKKILDDLIKFGLIKMVSNKFSPKLWVTKLDIKKELRNKPQETKENEMQQLEKLSPEMLENLAKQAAELAKVKKQEAEDKHNFRTLLSPLILNAVQAKGKYEKLLNELLDTSTELDNALNALKDALK
;
A
#
# COMPACT_ATOMS: atom_id res chain seq x y z
N MET A 1 -12.72 2.88 -21.70
CA MET A 1 -11.85 3.66 -20.79
C MET A 1 -11.25 2.65 -19.82
N THR A 2 -9.97 2.34 -19.94
CA THR A 2 -9.38 1.12 -19.35
C THR A 2 -8.73 1.44 -18.01
N ILE A 3 -9.18 0.74 -16.95
CA ILE A 3 -8.49 0.64 -15.67
C ILE A 3 -7.06 0.14 -15.97
N LEU A 4 -6.04 0.76 -15.36
CA LEU A 4 -4.66 0.31 -15.53
C LEU A 4 -4.55 -1.16 -15.12
N SER A 5 -3.90 -2.00 -15.92
CA SER A 5 -3.55 -3.35 -15.48
C SER A 5 -2.58 -3.28 -14.30
N ASP A 6 -2.48 -4.34 -13.50
CA ASP A 6 -1.60 -4.35 -12.33
C ASP A 6 -0.13 -4.11 -12.73
N LYS A 7 0.29 -4.63 -13.88
CA LYS A 7 1.61 -4.35 -14.46
C LYS A 7 1.82 -2.85 -14.73
N GLN A 8 0.83 -2.18 -15.31
CA GLN A 8 0.92 -0.74 -15.59
C GLN A 8 0.88 0.10 -14.32
N TYR A 9 0.06 -0.29 -13.34
CA TYR A 9 0.03 0.33 -12.02
C TYR A 9 1.38 0.22 -11.33
N TYR A 10 1.94 -0.99 -11.29
CA TYR A 10 3.25 -1.25 -10.69
C TYR A 10 4.36 -0.41 -11.35
N GLN A 11 4.38 -0.31 -12.68
CA GLN A 11 5.34 0.54 -13.40
C GLN A 11 5.18 2.01 -13.06
N LEU A 12 3.94 2.51 -12.98
CA LEU A 12 3.65 3.88 -12.55
C LEU A 12 4.16 4.14 -11.13
N MET A 13 3.83 3.26 -10.17
CA MET A 13 4.25 3.41 -8.78
C MET A 13 5.77 3.35 -8.64
N ARG A 14 6.46 2.46 -9.36
CA ARG A 14 7.92 2.45 -9.39
C ARG A 14 8.50 3.76 -9.91
N ALA A 15 7.94 4.34 -10.97
CA ALA A 15 8.40 5.64 -11.46
C ALA A 15 8.21 6.73 -10.39
N VAL A 16 7.09 6.71 -9.67
CA VAL A 16 6.81 7.63 -8.56
C VAL A 16 7.81 7.45 -7.42
N PHE A 17 8.14 6.22 -7.03
CA PHE A 17 9.11 5.94 -5.95
C PHE A 17 10.48 6.57 -6.21
N HIS A 18 10.92 6.56 -7.47
CA HIS A 18 12.21 7.11 -7.89
C HIS A 18 12.12 8.59 -8.32
N SER A 19 10.92 9.16 -8.35
CA SER A 19 10.74 10.59 -8.62
C SER A 19 11.20 11.45 -7.44
N LYS A 20 11.67 12.65 -7.73
CA LYS A 20 12.09 13.62 -6.70
C LYS A 20 10.90 14.18 -5.89
N SER A 21 9.73 14.28 -6.51
CA SER A 21 8.51 14.77 -5.84
C SER A 21 7.81 13.70 -5.00
N GLY A 22 7.95 12.42 -5.36
CA GLY A 22 7.20 11.34 -4.73
C GLY A 22 5.71 11.30 -5.13
N PHE A 23 5.31 12.06 -6.15
CA PHE A 23 3.92 12.15 -6.61
C PHE A 23 3.78 11.91 -8.12
N ILE A 24 2.63 11.37 -8.50
CA ILE A 24 2.25 11.16 -9.91
C ILE A 24 2.12 12.53 -10.60
N ASN A 25 2.81 12.68 -11.73
CA ASN A 25 2.75 13.86 -12.62
C ASN A 25 3.23 15.18 -11.98
N VAL A 26 3.96 15.12 -10.87
CA VAL A 26 4.56 16.30 -10.22
C VAL A 26 6.06 16.24 -10.42
N MET A 27 6.66 17.34 -10.87
CA MET A 27 8.11 17.45 -11.07
C MET A 27 8.65 18.72 -10.39
N PRO A 28 9.83 18.66 -9.76
CA PRO A 28 10.50 19.88 -9.31
C PRO A 28 10.68 20.87 -10.46
N TYR A 29 10.43 22.14 -10.18
CA TYR A 29 10.54 23.24 -11.10
C TYR A 29 11.33 24.36 -10.42
N GLY A 30 12.52 24.70 -10.93
CA GLY A 30 13.41 25.64 -10.25
C GLY A 30 13.86 25.17 -8.85
N LYS A 31 14.28 26.12 -8.00
CA LYS A 31 14.82 25.80 -6.67
C LYS A 31 13.73 25.39 -5.65
N ASN A 32 12.56 26.02 -5.67
CA ASN A 32 11.53 25.88 -4.63
C ASN A 32 10.10 25.85 -5.20
N SER A 33 9.88 25.19 -6.33
CA SER A 33 8.53 25.03 -6.86
C SER A 33 8.34 23.68 -7.54
N PHE A 34 7.09 23.33 -7.79
CA PHE A 34 6.69 22.06 -8.37
C PHE A 34 5.73 22.31 -9.52
N SER A 35 5.99 21.67 -10.66
CA SER A 35 5.14 21.75 -11.84
C SER A 35 4.30 20.50 -12.01
N VAL A 36 3.08 20.67 -12.52
CA VAL A 36 2.22 19.55 -12.91
C VAL A 36 2.33 19.35 -14.41
N GLN A 37 2.82 18.17 -14.81
CA GLN A 37 3.08 17.85 -16.20
C GLN A 37 2.21 16.68 -16.66
N VAL A 38 1.54 16.85 -17.80
CA VAL A 38 0.73 15.79 -18.42
C VAL A 38 1.11 15.60 -19.87
N SER A 39 1.05 14.37 -20.36
CA SER A 39 1.18 14.09 -21.78
C SER A 39 -0.18 14.23 -22.45
N ILE A 40 -0.32 15.22 -23.33
CA ILE A 40 -1.49 15.44 -24.17
C ILE A 40 -1.04 15.31 -25.62
N LYS A 41 -1.63 14.38 -26.39
CA LYS A 41 -1.22 14.09 -27.79
C LYS A 41 0.30 13.87 -27.93
N ASN A 42 0.89 13.11 -27.01
CA ASN A 42 2.34 12.83 -26.92
C ASN A 42 3.25 14.04 -26.71
N LYS A 43 2.70 15.22 -26.36
CA LYS A 43 3.49 16.37 -25.92
C LYS A 43 3.35 16.57 -24.42
N LEU A 44 4.48 16.79 -23.76
CA LEU A 44 4.51 17.12 -22.34
C LEU A 44 4.05 18.57 -22.16
N THR A 45 2.93 18.77 -21.47
CA THR A 45 2.36 20.08 -21.21
C THR A 45 2.39 20.37 -19.72
N VAL A 46 2.94 21.54 -19.36
CA VAL A 46 2.89 22.07 -18.00
C VAL A 46 1.53 22.73 -17.79
N LEU A 47 0.79 22.29 -16.78
CA LEU A 47 -0.55 22.82 -16.48
C LEU A 47 -0.55 23.90 -15.40
N GLY A 48 0.52 23.97 -14.61
CA GLY A 48 0.63 24.91 -13.50
C GLY A 48 1.89 24.68 -12.69
N THR A 49 2.27 25.68 -11.92
CA THR A 49 3.39 25.67 -10.98
C THR A 49 2.88 26.03 -9.58
N PHE A 50 3.43 25.37 -8.56
CA PHE A 50 2.98 25.44 -7.18
C PHE A 50 4.18 25.55 -6.24
N LYS A 51 3.98 26.13 -5.06
CA LYS A 51 5.04 26.27 -4.06
C LYS A 51 5.34 24.95 -3.35
N THR A 52 4.31 24.13 -3.15
CA THR A 52 4.45 22.84 -2.46
C THR A 52 4.13 21.66 -3.38
N GLU A 53 4.80 20.53 -3.10
CA GLU A 53 4.56 19.25 -3.78
C GLU A 53 3.13 18.73 -3.56
N LEU A 54 2.57 18.96 -2.37
CA LEU A 54 1.23 18.53 -2.01
C LEU A 54 0.15 19.28 -2.79
N GLU A 55 0.27 20.61 -2.90
CA GLU A 55 -0.65 21.42 -3.72
C GLU A 55 -0.59 20.98 -5.19
N ALA A 56 0.61 20.77 -5.73
CA ALA A 56 0.79 20.27 -7.09
C ALA A 56 0.13 18.89 -7.27
N ALA A 57 0.29 17.98 -6.31
CA ALA A 57 -0.31 16.65 -6.37
C ALA A 57 -1.85 16.68 -6.32
N MET A 58 -2.43 17.54 -5.48
CA MET A 58 -3.88 17.74 -5.40
C MET A 58 -4.43 18.33 -6.70
N PHE A 59 -3.73 19.30 -7.29
CA PHE A 59 -4.11 19.86 -8.59
C PHE A 59 -4.00 18.82 -9.72
N ALA A 60 -2.93 18.01 -9.72
CA ALA A 60 -2.74 16.92 -10.68
C ALA A 60 -3.88 15.89 -10.62
N ASP A 61 -4.34 15.53 -9.42
CA ASP A 61 -5.47 14.63 -9.21
C ASP A 61 -6.76 15.18 -9.83
N LYS A 62 -7.07 16.46 -9.58
CA LYS A 62 -8.24 17.15 -10.16
C LYS A 62 -8.19 17.11 -11.70
N LYS A 63 -7.06 17.53 -12.28
CA LYS A 63 -6.89 17.58 -13.74
C LYS A 63 -6.95 16.20 -14.39
N ARG A 64 -6.40 15.16 -13.75
CA ARG A 64 -6.48 13.78 -14.24
C ARG A 64 -7.91 13.27 -14.30
N ARG A 65 -8.73 13.55 -13.28
CA ARG A 65 -10.15 13.19 -13.27
C ARG A 65 -10.93 13.91 -14.37
N GLU A 66 -10.65 15.20 -14.58
CA GLU A 66 -11.26 16.00 -15.66
C GLU A 66 -10.92 15.42 -17.04
N MET A 67 -9.66 15.01 -17.29
CA MET A 67 -9.22 14.55 -18.61
C MET A 67 -9.56 13.09 -18.92
N ARG A 68 -9.62 12.22 -17.92
CA ARG A 68 -9.65 10.75 -18.11
C ARG A 68 -10.77 10.03 -17.37
N GLY A 69 -11.68 10.75 -16.71
CA GLY A 69 -12.85 10.18 -16.03
C GLY A 69 -12.59 9.72 -14.60
N LYS A 70 -13.57 9.04 -14.01
CA LYS A 70 -13.62 8.71 -12.57
C LYS A 70 -12.68 7.56 -12.15
N ASP A 71 -12.39 6.61 -13.05
CA ASP A 71 -11.65 5.37 -12.71
C ASP A 71 -10.13 5.49 -12.87
N ILE A 72 -9.60 6.71 -12.92
CA ILE A 72 -8.17 6.93 -13.06
C ILE A 72 -7.45 6.84 -11.71
N VAL A 73 -6.27 6.21 -11.72
CA VAL A 73 -5.35 6.23 -10.58
C VAL A 73 -4.85 7.66 -10.35
N THR A 74 -5.11 8.17 -9.15
CA THR A 74 -4.68 9.48 -8.66
C THR A 74 -3.72 9.32 -7.47
N ASN A 75 -3.04 10.40 -7.06
CA ASN A 75 -2.19 10.41 -5.88
C ASN A 75 -2.98 9.99 -4.62
N GLN A 76 -4.21 10.49 -4.48
CA GLN A 76 -5.11 10.12 -3.40
C GLN A 76 -5.44 8.62 -3.42
N SER A 77 -5.89 8.08 -4.55
CA SER A 77 -6.27 6.66 -4.63
C SER A 77 -5.07 5.72 -4.44
N ALA A 78 -3.86 6.18 -4.79
CA ALA A 78 -2.61 5.45 -4.60
C ALA A 78 -2.04 5.58 -3.17
N GLY A 79 -2.66 6.38 -2.29
CA GLY A 79 -2.22 6.59 -0.91
C GLY A 79 -0.98 7.48 -0.76
N LEU A 80 -0.72 8.36 -1.74
CA LEU A 80 0.49 9.18 -1.80
C LEU A 80 0.38 10.52 -1.04
N LEU A 81 -0.84 11.06 -0.89
CA LEU A 81 -1.05 12.40 -0.32
C LEU A 81 -0.77 12.45 1.18
N THR A 82 -1.33 11.52 1.94
CA THR A 82 -1.21 11.45 3.40
C THR A 82 -1.29 10.01 3.88
N GLY A 83 -0.58 9.69 4.96
CA GLY A 83 -0.60 8.36 5.59
C GLY A 83 0.74 7.64 5.65
N ASP A 84 0.73 6.38 6.05
CA ASP A 84 1.96 5.58 6.24
C ASP A 84 2.63 5.18 4.92
N TYR A 85 1.90 5.20 3.79
CA TYR A 85 2.38 4.72 2.49
C TYR A 85 2.88 5.83 1.56
N THR A 86 3.16 7.04 2.05
CA THR A 86 3.81 8.07 1.22
C THR A 86 5.24 7.63 0.85
N VAL A 87 5.75 8.09 -0.29
CA VAL A 87 7.13 7.76 -0.73
C VAL A 87 8.15 8.16 0.34
N LYS A 88 7.98 9.35 0.93
CA LYS A 88 8.87 9.86 1.99
C LYS A 88 8.88 8.93 3.21
N ASN A 89 7.70 8.48 3.66
CA ASN A 89 7.61 7.58 4.80
C ASN A 89 8.22 6.22 4.51
N ILE A 90 7.97 5.66 3.33
CA ILE A 90 8.46 4.32 2.97
C ILE A 90 9.97 4.32 2.79
N LYS A 91 10.55 5.34 2.16
CA LYS A 91 12.01 5.48 2.08
C LYS A 91 12.64 5.55 3.46
N ARG A 92 12.09 6.40 4.34
CA ARG A 92 12.54 6.48 5.74
C ARG A 92 12.49 5.12 6.44
N LEU A 93 11.40 4.37 6.29
CA LEU A 93 11.25 3.05 6.91
C LEU A 93 12.24 2.03 6.34
N ILE A 94 12.51 2.07 5.04
CA ILE A 94 13.52 1.24 4.39
C ILE A 94 14.91 1.57 4.94
N ASP A 95 15.23 2.85 5.10
CA ASP A 95 16.51 3.30 5.67
C ASP A 95 16.65 2.87 7.14
N GLU A 96 15.60 3.06 7.95
CA GLU A 96 15.55 2.62 9.34
C GLU A 96 15.75 1.09 9.46
N TYR A 97 15.05 0.31 8.62
CA TYR A 97 15.22 -1.15 8.54
C TYR A 97 16.64 -1.54 8.15
N PHE A 98 17.19 -0.94 7.10
CA PHE A 98 18.52 -1.26 6.60
C PHE A 98 19.59 -1.04 7.66
N ASN A 99 19.48 0.05 8.44
CA ASN A 99 20.46 0.41 9.46
C ASN A 99 20.33 -0.39 10.77
N SER A 100 19.18 -1.01 11.02
CA SER A 100 18.88 -1.69 12.29
C SER A 100 18.79 -3.21 12.21
N SER A 101 18.58 -3.75 11.01
CA SER A 101 18.52 -5.19 10.78
C SER A 101 19.88 -5.85 11.06
N GLU A 102 19.83 -7.00 11.74
CA GLU A 102 20.98 -7.82 12.09
C GLU A 102 21.41 -8.76 10.94
N LEU A 103 20.66 -8.76 9.83
CA LEU A 103 20.99 -9.57 8.66
C LEU A 103 22.25 -9.07 7.95
N ASP A 104 22.90 -9.94 7.19
CA ASP A 104 24.00 -9.55 6.32
C ASP A 104 23.52 -8.54 5.27
N VAL A 105 24.46 -7.75 4.74
CA VAL A 105 24.17 -6.67 3.80
C VAL A 105 23.39 -7.17 2.57
N THR A 106 23.64 -8.40 2.13
CA THR A 106 22.97 -8.98 0.96
C THR A 106 21.50 -9.27 1.24
N LEU A 107 21.20 -9.95 2.35
CA LEU A 107 19.82 -10.24 2.74
C LEU A 107 19.06 -8.99 3.15
N ARG A 108 19.72 -8.00 3.78
CA ARG A 108 19.12 -6.68 4.02
C ARG A 108 18.71 -5.99 2.73
N ASN A 109 19.59 -5.95 1.73
CA ASN A 109 19.25 -5.39 0.42
C ASN A 109 18.12 -6.14 -0.28
N ALA A 110 18.05 -7.47 -0.11
CA ALA A 110 16.91 -8.24 -0.61
C ALA A 110 15.60 -7.84 0.09
N GLY A 111 15.63 -7.66 1.41
CA GLY A 111 14.51 -7.16 2.21
C GLY A 111 14.05 -5.76 1.78
N THR A 112 14.98 -4.83 1.54
CA THR A 112 14.64 -3.47 1.07
C THR A 112 13.96 -3.50 -0.30
N VAL A 113 14.51 -4.26 -1.24
CA VAL A 113 13.90 -4.46 -2.58
C VAL A 113 12.51 -5.10 -2.45
N PHE A 114 12.33 -6.03 -1.51
CA PHE A 114 11.02 -6.63 -1.25
C PHE A 114 10.00 -5.60 -0.75
N ILE A 115 10.38 -4.74 0.19
CA ILE A 115 9.50 -3.66 0.68
C ILE A 115 9.12 -2.72 -0.47
N GLU A 116 10.07 -2.32 -1.32
CA GLU A 116 9.80 -1.51 -2.51
C GLU A 116 8.79 -2.18 -3.45
N GLN A 117 8.94 -3.50 -3.65
CA GLN A 117 8.05 -4.31 -4.48
C GLN A 117 6.62 -4.30 -3.92
N LEU A 118 6.48 -4.62 -2.64
CA LEU A 118 5.19 -4.62 -1.95
C LEU A 118 4.57 -3.22 -1.98
N TRP A 119 5.36 -2.17 -1.80
CA TRP A 119 4.86 -0.81 -1.89
C TRP A 119 4.40 -0.42 -3.30
N ALA A 120 5.01 -0.93 -4.35
CA ALA A 120 4.59 -0.65 -5.72
C ALA A 120 3.36 -1.48 -6.16
N ASP A 121 3.12 -2.63 -5.52
CA ASP A 121 1.97 -3.50 -5.79
C ASP A 121 0.63 -2.87 -5.39
N ARG A 122 -0.43 -3.08 -6.18
CA ARG A 122 -1.76 -2.47 -5.94
C ARG A 122 -2.38 -2.94 -4.63
N HIS A 123 -2.23 -4.22 -4.30
CA HIS A 123 -2.79 -4.83 -3.09
C HIS A 123 -1.82 -4.78 -1.91
N ARG A 124 -0.60 -4.29 -2.17
CA ARG A 124 0.52 -4.26 -1.24
C ARG A 124 0.90 -5.65 -0.75
N GLN A 125 0.73 -6.65 -1.63
CA GLN A 125 0.97 -8.06 -1.34
C GLN A 125 1.97 -8.64 -2.33
N GLY A 126 2.65 -9.70 -1.92
CA GLY A 126 3.66 -10.34 -2.77
C GLY A 126 4.36 -11.48 -2.07
N ARG A 127 5.27 -12.13 -2.80
CA ARG A 127 6.09 -13.25 -2.33
C ARG A 127 7.55 -12.96 -2.66
N ILE A 128 8.48 -13.51 -1.88
CA ILE A 128 9.92 -13.30 -2.08
C ILE A 128 10.36 -13.78 -3.47
N ILE A 129 9.78 -14.86 -3.99
CA ILE A 129 10.11 -15.34 -5.35
C ILE A 129 9.87 -14.29 -6.45
N ASP A 130 8.96 -13.34 -6.22
CA ASP A 130 8.59 -12.34 -7.22
C ASP A 130 9.70 -11.27 -7.41
N ILE A 131 10.66 -11.17 -6.48
CA ILE A 131 11.79 -10.24 -6.56
C ILE A 131 13.07 -10.84 -7.13
N ASP A 132 13.16 -12.16 -7.32
CA ASP A 132 14.36 -12.84 -7.84
C ASP A 132 14.86 -12.22 -9.16
N LYS A 133 13.94 -11.87 -10.06
CA LYS A 133 14.28 -11.22 -11.34
C LYS A 133 14.87 -9.81 -11.14
N VAL A 134 14.36 -9.07 -10.14
CA VAL A 134 14.79 -7.70 -9.83
C VAL A 134 16.13 -7.71 -9.11
N LEU A 135 16.35 -8.66 -8.20
CA LEU A 135 17.59 -8.83 -7.47
C LEU A 135 18.75 -9.16 -8.42
N LYS A 136 18.51 -10.04 -9.40
CA LYS A 136 19.46 -10.32 -10.49
C LYS A 136 19.96 -9.05 -11.19
N THR A 137 19.09 -8.05 -11.33
CA THR A 137 19.44 -6.80 -12.02
C THR A 137 20.08 -5.76 -11.10
N LYS A 138 19.69 -5.70 -9.81
CA LYS A 138 20.13 -4.65 -8.86
C LYS A 138 21.38 -5.03 -8.06
N ILE A 139 21.54 -6.30 -7.69
CA ILE A 139 22.55 -6.75 -6.71
C ILE A 139 23.43 -7.88 -7.29
N GLY A 140 23.15 -8.32 -8.52
CA GLY A 140 23.85 -9.42 -9.19
C GLY A 140 23.15 -10.77 -9.02
N SER A 141 23.78 -11.86 -9.46
CA SER A 141 23.22 -13.24 -9.43
C SER A 141 23.13 -13.83 -8.02
N ILE A 142 22.42 -13.16 -7.11
CA ILE A 142 22.11 -13.70 -5.79
C ILE A 142 20.94 -14.66 -5.92
N HIS A 143 21.15 -15.89 -5.47
CA HIS A 143 20.10 -16.87 -5.27
C HIS A 143 19.70 -16.84 -3.80
N ILE A 144 18.51 -16.33 -3.49
CA ILE A 144 17.95 -16.43 -2.13
C ILE A 144 17.56 -17.88 -1.92
N SER A 145 18.01 -18.55 -0.87
CA SER A 145 17.54 -19.89 -0.49
C SER A 145 16.20 -19.82 0.25
N ASP A 146 15.52 -20.95 0.50
CA ASP A 146 14.30 -20.94 1.32
C ASP A 146 14.59 -20.50 2.77
N ASP A 147 15.75 -20.87 3.31
CA ASP A 147 16.19 -20.44 4.65
C ASP A 147 16.46 -18.94 4.72
N ASP A 148 17.10 -18.39 3.68
CA ASP A 148 17.35 -16.94 3.58
C ASP A 148 16.04 -16.17 3.40
N ALA A 149 15.12 -16.69 2.57
CA ALA A 149 13.79 -16.11 2.43
C ALA A 149 13.07 -16.08 3.79
N LYS A 150 13.15 -17.15 4.58
CA LYS A 150 12.57 -17.20 5.92
C LYS A 150 13.20 -16.16 6.85
N LYS A 151 14.54 -16.06 6.88
CA LYS A 151 15.25 -15.03 7.69
C LYS A 151 14.82 -13.62 7.35
N ILE A 152 14.74 -13.29 6.04
CA ILE A 152 14.28 -11.97 5.58
C ILE A 152 12.85 -11.71 6.06
N LEU A 153 11.95 -12.67 5.88
CA LEU A 153 10.54 -12.51 6.25
C LEU A 153 10.36 -12.36 7.76
N ASP A 154 11.03 -13.19 8.57
CA ASP A 154 10.97 -13.13 10.03
C ASP A 154 11.51 -11.78 10.56
N ASP A 155 12.61 -11.29 9.99
CA ASP A 155 13.20 -9.99 10.35
C ASP A 155 12.26 -8.82 10.01
N LEU A 156 11.65 -8.83 8.82
CA LEU A 156 10.67 -7.82 8.41
C LEU A 156 9.38 -7.84 9.26
N ILE A 157 8.96 -9.02 9.71
CA ILE A 157 7.82 -9.18 10.64
C ILE A 157 8.20 -8.64 12.02
N LYS A 158 9.39 -8.98 12.53
CA LYS A 158 9.93 -8.48 13.79
C LYS A 158 10.03 -6.95 13.79
N PHE A 159 10.45 -6.36 12.66
CA PHE A 159 10.49 -4.91 12.49
C PHE A 159 9.10 -4.26 12.32
N GLY A 160 8.06 -5.07 12.07
CA GLY A 160 6.68 -4.58 11.95
C GLY A 160 6.37 -3.91 10.61
N LEU A 161 7.07 -4.28 9.53
CA LEU A 161 6.82 -3.74 8.18
C LEU A 161 5.86 -4.60 7.37
N ILE A 162 5.83 -5.90 7.65
CA ILE A 162 4.99 -6.86 6.93
C ILE A 162 4.20 -7.72 7.91
N LYS A 163 3.14 -8.33 7.38
CA LYS A 163 2.45 -9.46 7.99
C LYS A 163 2.35 -10.62 7.03
N MET A 164 2.29 -11.82 7.61
CA MET A 164 1.99 -13.04 6.89
C MET A 164 0.49 -13.13 6.59
N VAL A 165 0.15 -13.43 5.34
CA VAL A 165 -1.22 -13.71 4.89
C VAL A 165 -1.42 -15.21 4.72
N SER A 166 -0.42 -15.91 4.17
CA SER A 166 -0.44 -17.36 3.98
C SER A 166 0.98 -17.93 4.02
N ASN A 167 1.17 -19.02 4.76
CA ASN A 167 2.43 -19.74 4.93
C ASN A 167 2.34 -21.22 4.53
N LYS A 168 1.39 -21.57 3.65
CA LYS A 168 1.07 -22.97 3.30
C LYS A 168 2.16 -23.70 2.49
N PHE A 169 3.09 -22.97 1.89
CA PHE A 169 4.12 -23.50 0.98
C PHE A 169 5.53 -23.18 1.51
N SER A 170 6.56 -23.35 0.68
CA SER A 170 7.92 -22.95 1.06
C SER A 170 8.04 -21.44 1.32
N PRO A 171 9.00 -20.98 2.14
CA PRO A 171 9.15 -19.57 2.51
C PRO A 171 9.19 -18.59 1.32
N LYS A 172 9.78 -18.97 0.18
CA LYS A 172 9.76 -18.14 -1.03
C LYS A 172 8.36 -17.87 -1.59
N LEU A 173 7.42 -18.79 -1.36
CA LEU A 173 6.04 -18.76 -1.85
C LEU A 173 5.06 -18.23 -0.82
N TRP A 174 5.51 -17.88 0.38
CA TRP A 174 4.69 -17.27 1.40
C TRP A 174 4.12 -15.94 0.92
N VAL A 175 2.82 -15.76 1.11
CA VAL A 175 2.13 -14.53 0.74
C VAL A 175 2.19 -13.59 1.92
N THR A 176 2.79 -12.42 1.71
CA THR A 176 2.92 -11.39 2.72
C THR A 176 2.23 -10.10 2.27
N LYS A 177 1.90 -9.25 3.23
CA LYS A 177 1.31 -7.93 3.00
C LYS A 177 2.10 -6.88 3.73
N LEU A 178 2.33 -5.74 3.07
CA LEU A 178 2.88 -4.55 3.72
C LEU A 178 1.88 -4.04 4.77
N ASP A 179 2.29 -4.06 6.03
CA ASP A 179 1.47 -3.67 7.17
C ASP A 179 2.36 -2.98 8.20
N ILE A 180 2.36 -1.65 8.14
CA ILE A 180 3.31 -0.82 8.86
C ILE A 180 2.74 -0.55 10.26
N LYS A 181 3.10 -1.38 11.24
CA LYS A 181 2.61 -1.20 12.62
C LYS A 181 3.21 0.06 13.25
N LYS A 182 2.37 0.95 13.80
CA LYS A 182 2.82 2.20 14.46
C LYS A 182 3.51 1.95 15.80
N GLU A 183 3.10 0.91 16.51
CA GLU A 183 3.52 0.64 17.90
C GLU A 183 4.95 0.11 18.01
N LEU A 184 5.43 -0.64 17.01
CA LEU A 184 6.79 -1.20 16.98
C LEU A 184 7.86 -0.15 16.58
N ARG A 185 7.44 1.06 16.20
CA ARG A 185 8.31 2.17 15.77
C ARG A 185 8.80 3.03 16.94
N ASN A 186 8.24 2.88 18.14
CA ASN A 186 8.68 3.62 19.32
C ASN A 186 9.90 2.92 19.96
N LYS A 187 11.06 3.00 19.31
CA LYS A 187 12.29 3.19 20.09
C LYS A 187 12.31 4.67 20.47
N PRO A 188 12.56 5.02 21.74
CA PRO A 188 12.50 6.40 22.19
C PRO A 188 13.60 7.18 21.47
N GLN A 189 13.22 8.06 20.53
CA GLN A 189 14.03 9.25 20.34
C GLN A 189 13.93 10.03 21.65
N GLU A 190 15.09 10.30 22.25
CA GLU A 190 15.23 11.33 23.27
C GLU A 190 14.71 12.64 22.70
N THR A 191 13.42 12.89 22.90
CA THR A 191 12.77 14.17 22.60
C THR A 191 11.95 14.51 23.84
N LYS A 192 12.65 14.72 24.96
CA LYS A 192 12.00 15.23 26.18
C LYS A 192 12.60 16.53 26.72
N GLU A 193 13.72 17.02 26.21
CA GLU A 193 14.29 18.27 26.74
C GLU A 193 13.82 19.53 25.97
N ASN A 194 13.46 19.43 24.68
CA ASN A 194 13.08 20.62 23.92
C ASN A 194 11.59 21.01 23.98
N GLU A 195 10.68 20.10 24.38
CA GLU A 195 9.25 20.44 24.49
C GLU A 195 8.89 21.06 25.85
N MET A 196 9.58 20.69 26.94
CA MET A 196 9.36 21.32 28.25
C MET A 196 9.86 22.78 28.30
N GLN A 197 10.90 23.13 27.53
CA GLN A 197 11.41 24.51 27.45
C GLN A 197 10.51 25.45 26.62
N GLN A 198 9.50 24.94 25.91
CA GLN A 198 8.54 25.76 25.15
C GLN A 198 7.27 26.09 25.95
N LEU A 199 6.93 25.30 26.97
CA LEU A 199 5.76 25.55 27.83
C LEU A 199 5.99 26.71 28.82
N GLU A 200 7.23 26.99 29.20
CA GLU A 200 7.57 28.13 30.07
C GLU A 200 7.50 29.50 29.36
N LYS A 201 7.29 29.53 28.04
CA LYS A 201 7.23 30.77 27.23
C LYS A 201 5.81 31.18 26.80
N LEU A 202 4.78 30.42 27.18
CA LEU A 202 3.39 30.69 26.79
C LEU A 202 2.64 31.41 27.92
N SER A 203 1.88 32.45 27.57
CA SER A 203 1.05 33.17 28.56
C SER A 203 -0.07 32.26 29.10
N PRO A 204 -0.54 32.50 30.34
CA PRO A 204 -1.60 31.70 30.97
C PRO A 204 -2.87 31.57 30.10
N GLU A 205 -3.20 32.60 29.33
CA GLU A 205 -4.35 32.62 28.42
C GLU A 205 -4.19 31.69 27.21
N MET A 206 -2.97 31.52 26.69
CA MET A 206 -2.72 30.59 25.57
C MET A 206 -2.74 29.13 26.04
N LEU A 207 -2.30 28.86 27.26
CA LEU A 207 -2.40 27.53 27.88
C LEU A 207 -3.86 27.14 28.12
N GLU A 208 -4.69 28.09 28.57
CA GLU A 208 -6.13 27.84 28.75
C GLU A 208 -6.85 27.59 27.42
N ASN A 209 -6.51 28.33 26.36
CA ASN A 209 -7.07 28.11 25.02
C ASN A 209 -6.61 26.78 24.40
N LEU A 210 -5.36 26.36 24.61
CA LEU A 210 -4.87 25.04 24.19
C LEU A 210 -5.57 23.91 24.95
N ALA A 211 -5.81 24.08 26.26
CA ALA A 211 -6.56 23.11 27.05
C ALA A 211 -8.01 22.98 26.56
N LYS A 212 -8.67 24.10 26.21
CA LYS A 212 -10.02 24.11 25.62
C LYS A 212 -10.06 23.41 24.25
N GLN A 213 -9.11 23.70 23.36
CA GLN A 213 -9.02 23.03 22.06
C GLN A 213 -8.72 21.53 22.18
N ALA A 214 -7.84 21.14 23.11
CA ALA A 214 -7.56 19.74 23.39
C ALA A 214 -8.79 19.00 23.95
N ALA A 215 -9.58 19.66 24.81
CA ALA A 215 -10.82 19.11 25.35
C ALA A 215 -11.91 18.96 24.27
N GLU A 216 -12.04 19.90 23.36
CA GLU A 216 -12.95 19.79 22.20
C GLU A 216 -12.52 18.68 21.25
N LEU A 217 -11.23 18.58 20.92
CA LEU A 217 -10.69 17.49 20.10
C LEU A 217 -10.89 16.12 20.76
N ALA A 218 -10.78 16.02 22.08
CA ALA A 218 -11.04 14.80 22.82
C ALA A 218 -12.52 14.40 22.78
N LYS A 219 -13.45 15.36 22.84
CA LYS A 219 -14.89 15.11 22.67
C LYS A 219 -15.21 14.63 21.25
N VAL A 220 -14.68 15.31 20.23
CA VAL A 220 -14.88 14.92 18.82
C VAL A 220 -14.35 13.50 18.56
N LYS A 221 -13.16 13.15 19.07
CA LYS A 221 -12.61 11.80 18.90
C LYS A 221 -13.38 10.71 19.63
N LYS A 222 -13.99 11.00 20.77
CA LYS A 222 -14.89 10.03 21.44
C LYS A 222 -16.13 9.77 20.59
N GLN A 223 -16.69 10.81 20.00
CA GLN A 223 -17.86 10.70 19.14
C GLN A 223 -17.55 9.96 17.82
N GLU A 224 -16.39 10.21 17.21
CA GLU A 224 -15.90 9.43 16.05
C GLU A 224 -15.69 7.95 16.37
N ALA A 225 -15.24 7.63 17.60
CA ALA A 225 -15.06 6.25 18.04
C ALA A 225 -16.40 5.53 18.24
N GLU A 226 -17.39 6.21 18.80
CA GLU A 226 -18.77 5.70 18.94
C GLU A 226 -19.44 5.50 17.58
N ASP A 227 -19.30 6.45 16.65
CA ASP A 227 -19.83 6.34 15.28
C ASP A 227 -19.18 5.17 14.54
N LYS A 228 -17.86 5.01 14.66
CA LYS A 228 -17.13 3.88 14.05
C LYS A 228 -17.54 2.53 14.64
N HIS A 229 -17.86 2.49 15.94
CA HIS A 229 -18.41 1.31 16.58
C HIS A 229 -19.81 0.99 16.02
N ASN A 230 -20.70 1.98 15.94
CA ASN A 230 -22.05 1.84 15.39
C ASN A 230 -22.02 1.37 13.92
N PHE A 231 -21.14 1.94 13.09
CA PHE A 231 -20.95 1.51 11.71
C PHE A 231 -20.48 0.06 11.60
N ARG A 232 -19.57 -0.39 12.48
CA ARG A 232 -19.13 -1.79 12.50
C ARG A 232 -20.24 -2.73 12.91
N THR A 233 -21.03 -2.38 13.92
CA THR A 233 -22.17 -3.20 14.37
C THR A 233 -23.23 -3.34 13.27
N LEU A 234 -23.43 -2.30 12.46
CA LEU A 234 -24.42 -2.31 11.39
C LEU A 234 -23.94 -3.02 10.11
N LEU A 235 -22.66 -2.85 9.74
CA LEU A 235 -22.10 -3.40 8.50
C LEU A 235 -21.64 -4.85 8.64
N SER A 236 -21.18 -5.29 9.81
CA SER A 236 -20.63 -6.65 9.99
C SER A 236 -21.67 -7.75 9.68
N PRO A 237 -22.95 -7.65 10.12
CA PRO A 237 -23.97 -8.62 9.77
C PRO A 237 -24.29 -8.64 8.26
N LEU A 238 -24.30 -7.47 7.61
CA LEU A 238 -24.55 -7.37 6.16
C LEU A 238 -23.43 -7.99 5.34
N ILE A 239 -22.17 -7.75 5.74
CA ILE A 239 -20.99 -8.37 5.11
C ILE A 239 -21.04 -9.89 5.30
N LEU A 240 -21.35 -10.36 6.51
CA LEU A 240 -21.45 -11.78 6.81
C LEU A 240 -22.53 -12.46 5.94
N ASN A 241 -23.71 -11.85 5.82
CA ASN A 241 -24.80 -12.35 4.99
C ASN A 241 -24.41 -12.40 3.51
N ALA A 242 -23.72 -11.38 3.00
CA ALA A 242 -23.25 -11.35 1.61
C ALA A 242 -22.22 -12.47 1.33
N VAL A 243 -21.30 -12.71 2.27
CA VAL A 243 -20.29 -13.79 2.15
C VAL A 243 -20.95 -15.17 2.21
N GLN A 244 -21.91 -15.37 3.11
CA GLN A 244 -22.66 -16.62 3.21
C GLN A 244 -23.51 -16.90 1.96
N ALA A 245 -24.20 -15.87 1.43
CA ALA A 245 -24.95 -15.98 0.19
C ALA A 245 -24.03 -16.37 -0.98
N LYS A 246 -22.87 -15.71 -1.11
CA LYS A 246 -21.87 -16.04 -2.13
C LYS A 246 -21.45 -17.51 -2.05
N GLY A 247 -21.12 -18.01 -0.85
CA GLY A 247 -20.72 -19.42 -0.67
C GLY A 247 -21.82 -20.41 -1.05
N LYS A 248 -23.09 -20.09 -0.79
CA LYS A 248 -24.23 -20.94 -1.23
C LYS A 248 -24.33 -21.01 -2.75
N TYR A 249 -24.18 -19.88 -3.45
CA TYR A 249 -24.22 -19.86 -4.92
C TYR A 249 -23.00 -20.56 -5.55
N GLU A 250 -21.81 -20.44 -4.96
CA GLU A 250 -20.63 -21.20 -5.42
C GLU A 250 -20.86 -22.71 -5.30
N LYS A 251 -21.49 -23.18 -4.22
CA LYS A 251 -21.80 -24.60 -4.05
C LYS A 251 -22.80 -25.10 -5.10
N LEU A 252 -23.90 -24.36 -5.31
CA LEU A 252 -24.89 -24.67 -6.35
C LEU A 252 -24.29 -24.70 -7.76
N LEU A 253 -23.35 -23.79 -8.04
CA LEU A 253 -22.65 -23.75 -9.33
C LEU A 253 -21.79 -25.00 -9.55
N ASN A 254 -21.09 -25.46 -8.51
CA ASN A 254 -20.29 -26.69 -8.60
C ASN A 254 -21.17 -27.93 -8.80
N GLU A 255 -22.30 -28.03 -8.09
CA GLU A 255 -23.27 -29.11 -8.28
C GLU A 255 -23.85 -29.12 -9.72
N LEU A 256 -24.07 -27.94 -10.32
CA LEU A 256 -24.48 -27.79 -11.72
C LEU A 256 -23.38 -28.21 -12.71
N LEU A 257 -22.11 -27.95 -12.39
CA LEU A 257 -20.99 -28.37 -13.23
C LEU A 257 -20.78 -29.89 -13.18
N ASP A 258 -20.93 -30.50 -12.00
CA ASP A 258 -20.84 -31.94 -11.83
C ASP A 258 -21.96 -32.65 -12.62
N THR A 259 -23.20 -32.19 -12.48
CA THR A 259 -24.35 -32.72 -13.25
C THR A 259 -24.20 -32.51 -14.76
N SER A 260 -23.65 -31.37 -15.20
CA SER A 260 -23.33 -31.16 -16.63
C SER A 260 -22.28 -32.15 -17.13
N THR A 261 -21.28 -32.47 -16.31
CA THR A 261 -20.21 -33.42 -16.67
C THR A 261 -20.76 -34.85 -16.78
N GLU A 262 -21.65 -35.23 -15.86
CA GLU A 262 -22.37 -36.51 -15.94
C GLU A 262 -23.24 -36.60 -17.19
N LEU A 263 -23.92 -35.51 -17.57
CA LEU A 263 -24.72 -35.43 -18.79
C LEU A 263 -23.86 -35.64 -20.04
N ASP A 264 -22.70 -34.97 -20.11
CA ASP A 264 -21.76 -35.11 -21.24
C ASP A 264 -21.23 -36.55 -21.36
N ASN A 265 -20.92 -37.19 -20.23
CA ASN A 265 -20.50 -38.59 -20.21
C ASN A 265 -21.61 -39.53 -20.68
N ALA A 266 -22.85 -39.32 -20.24
CA ALA A 266 -24.01 -40.09 -20.69
C ALA A 266 -24.26 -39.92 -22.19
N LEU A 267 -24.09 -38.70 -22.70
CA LEU A 267 -24.31 -38.37 -24.11
C LEU A 267 -23.22 -38.99 -25.01
N ASN A 268 -21.97 -39.05 -24.53
CA ASN A 268 -20.89 -39.75 -25.21
C ASN A 268 -21.11 -41.26 -25.21
N ALA A 269 -21.53 -41.86 -24.09
CA ALA A 269 -21.88 -43.28 -24.03
C ALA A 269 -23.03 -43.64 -24.99
N LEU A 270 -24.04 -42.77 -25.11
CA LEU A 270 -25.12 -42.93 -26.09
C LEU A 270 -24.65 -42.84 -27.54
N LYS A 271 -23.74 -41.90 -27.85
CA LYS A 271 -23.13 -41.79 -29.18
C LYS A 271 -22.32 -43.03 -29.56
N ASP A 272 -21.59 -43.61 -28.61
CA ASP A 272 -20.81 -44.81 -28.86
C ASP A 272 -21.70 -46.05 -28.99
N ALA A 273 -22.83 -46.12 -28.29
CA ALA A 273 -23.80 -47.20 -28.45
C ALA A 273 -24.60 -47.15 -29.77
N LEU A 274 -24.62 -45.99 -30.44
CA LEU A 274 -25.30 -45.78 -31.73
C LEU A 274 -24.38 -45.97 -32.96
N LYS A 275 -23.08 -46.26 -32.74
CA LYS A 275 -22.14 -46.67 -33.79
C LYS A 275 -22.14 -48.18 -33.97
#